data_AF-A0A0F8X217-F1
#
_entry.id   AF-A0A0F8X217-F1
#
_cell.length_a   1.000
_cell.length_b   1.000
_cell.length_c   1.000
_cell.angle_alpha   90.00
_cell.angle_beta   90.00
_cell.angle_gamma   90.00
#
_symmetry.space_group_name_H-M   'P 1'
#
loop_
_entity.id
_entity.type
_entity.pdbx_description
1 polymer ?
#
loop_
_entity_poly.entity_id
_entity_poly.type
_entity_poly.pdbx_seq_one_letter_code
_entity_poly.pdbx_strand_id
1 'polypeptide(L)'
;MQTTSEERDSTGPRTVVHGKSGISYDLSQLDASAEARALVGLTTRFEVLSCSVSRTGYEFVFSEGPRVHLDSDSYTCTCSTFQSRSDVACPHIFWLLDQLHGQFISLPFPLPSGFLLSSDGHPCTLTRIERLLAGQLETVAVQLNWPYVRSEFEGGMSRAQKVRDIMSAFSTSILPEEFRPDLIDDDDDSSSSSSSSTGHPHHPPRTPEQCVVQGDFEATMFRLAVHDVNVFASLCKAMPAGACAAIYFDKVQQQSRKLLLDFDRSCHPAAAPSPPPPPPPPPPPPPTPRKIEAMTSALATQLQENVARIQRNLALRAPHGMEGAAKALVTLLEEICRRNKDALDGGSTRWGRASFPGEREEEEEEEDEDQRNLYQQLVGKTHDDEECFVLDALEHLAGSDLHQFREKLRALLHKNEVNRAPRAYILKLAALVRAAESASSMSILGQKRPATATCSRGGDTKRTR
;
A
#
# COMPACT_ATOMS: atom_id res chain seq x y z
N MET A 1 44.23 59.59 40.34
CA MET A 1 44.59 58.15 40.47
C MET A 1 43.43 57.49 41.18
N GLN A 2 42.35 57.26 40.44
CA GLN A 2 41.96 56.00 39.79
C GLN A 2 41.30 55.03 40.79
N THR A 3 39.99 55.16 40.81
CA THR A 3 38.96 54.28 41.37
C THR A 3 39.01 52.91 40.71
N THR A 4 39.06 51.85 41.50
CA THR A 4 38.89 50.46 41.06
C THR A 4 37.39 50.19 40.91
N SER A 5 36.92 50.15 39.66
CA SER A 5 35.59 49.65 39.31
C SER A 5 35.59 48.13 39.36
N GLU A 6 34.66 47.57 40.14
CA GLU A 6 34.31 46.16 40.13
C GLU A 6 33.63 45.83 38.79
N GLU A 7 34.33 45.07 37.95
CA GLU A 7 33.75 44.45 36.77
C GLU A 7 32.95 43.22 37.23
N ARG A 8 31.61 43.35 37.21
CA ARG A 8 30.70 42.23 37.41
C ARG A 8 30.82 41.28 36.22
N ASP A 9 31.58 40.21 36.41
CA ASP A 9 31.57 39.04 35.53
C ASP A 9 30.16 38.41 35.55
N SER A 10 29.34 38.80 34.57
CA SER A 10 27.99 38.27 34.36
C SER A 10 28.05 37.16 33.32
N THR A 11 28.87 36.14 33.58
CA THR A 11 28.91 34.93 32.75
C THR A 11 28.07 33.85 33.43
N GLY A 12 26.75 33.87 33.19
CA GLY A 12 25.87 32.76 33.56
C GLY A 12 26.27 31.48 32.80
N PRO A 13 26.06 30.28 33.38
CA PRO A 13 26.42 29.03 32.71
C PRO A 13 25.59 28.87 31.44
N ARG A 14 26.26 28.75 30.29
CA ARG A 14 25.64 28.35 29.02
C ARG A 14 25.06 26.94 29.15
N THR A 15 23.74 26.80 29.19
CA THR A 15 23.05 25.50 29.18
C THR A 15 22.91 24.99 27.76
N VAL A 16 24.03 24.58 27.16
CA VAL A 16 24.02 23.86 25.88
C VAL A 16 23.66 22.39 26.15
N VAL A 17 22.60 21.91 25.50
CA VAL A 17 22.09 20.54 25.64
C VAL A 17 22.21 19.83 24.30
N HIS A 18 22.68 18.58 24.32
CA HIS A 18 22.71 17.73 23.14
C HIS A 18 21.43 16.90 23.05
N GLY A 19 20.69 17.08 21.96
CA GLY A 19 19.54 16.24 21.61
C GLY A 19 19.98 14.85 21.15
N LYS A 20 19.04 13.91 21.13
CA LYS A 20 19.32 12.52 20.72
C LYS A 20 19.66 12.37 19.25
N SER A 21 19.22 13.31 18.41
CA SER A 21 19.64 13.42 17.02
C SER A 21 21.14 13.74 16.84
N GLY A 22 21.83 14.16 17.91
CA GLY A 22 23.20 14.67 17.86
C GLY A 22 23.29 16.18 17.66
N ILE A 23 22.16 16.88 17.54
CA ILE A 23 22.11 18.34 17.43
C ILE A 23 22.33 18.98 18.81
N SER A 24 23.15 20.03 18.87
CA SER A 24 23.36 20.84 20.08
C SER A 24 22.41 22.03 20.10
N TYR A 25 21.76 22.29 21.23
CA TYR A 25 20.81 23.38 21.44
C TYR A 25 21.25 24.30 22.57
N ASP A 26 21.13 25.61 22.39
CA ASP A 26 21.33 26.62 23.42
C ASP A 26 19.97 27.03 24.00
N LEU A 27 19.78 26.80 25.30
CA LEU A 27 18.54 27.06 26.02
C LEU A 27 18.52 28.43 26.74
N SER A 28 19.58 29.24 26.61
CA SER A 28 19.77 30.47 27.39
C SER A 28 18.69 31.55 27.22
N GLN A 29 17.88 31.50 26.15
CA GLN A 29 16.79 32.45 25.91
C GLN A 29 15.41 31.94 26.36
N LEU A 30 15.32 30.72 26.89
CA LEU A 30 14.08 30.14 27.37
C LEU A 30 13.78 30.61 28.80
N ASP A 31 12.49 30.73 29.14
CA ASP A 31 12.09 30.86 30.55
C ASP A 31 12.34 29.52 31.27
N ALA A 32 12.45 29.54 32.61
CA ALA A 32 12.76 28.33 33.38
C ALA A 32 11.78 27.16 33.14
N SER A 33 10.53 27.49 32.78
CA SER A 33 9.52 26.49 32.43
C SER A 33 9.79 25.85 31.06
N ALA A 34 10.08 26.66 30.03
CA ALA A 34 10.40 26.20 28.68
C ALA A 34 11.74 25.47 28.65
N GLU A 35 12.74 25.94 29.40
CA GLU A 35 14.03 25.27 29.56
C GLU A 35 13.85 23.85 30.12
N ALA A 36 13.06 23.69 31.19
CA ALA A 36 12.76 22.38 31.76
C ALA A 36 12.03 21.46 30.76
N ARG A 37 11.05 21.99 30.01
CA ARG A 37 10.32 21.23 28.97
C ARG A 37 11.23 20.81 27.81
N ALA A 38 12.11 21.71 27.38
CA ALA A 38 13.09 21.45 26.33
C ALA A 38 14.09 20.40 26.77
N LEU A 39 14.63 20.51 27.99
CA LEU A 39 15.56 19.53 28.56
C LEU A 39 14.92 18.13 28.60
N VAL A 40 13.67 18.03 29.06
CA VAL A 40 12.94 16.76 29.06
C VAL A 40 12.76 16.25 27.63
N GLY A 41 12.26 17.06 26.70
CA GLY A 41 12.04 16.64 25.30
C GLY A 41 13.31 16.15 24.61
N LEU A 42 14.42 16.89 24.75
CA LEU A 42 15.69 16.60 24.08
C LEU A 42 16.42 15.37 24.67
N THR A 43 16.19 15.04 25.94
CA THR A 43 16.87 13.93 26.65
C THR A 43 16.02 12.67 26.79
N THR A 44 14.70 12.77 26.66
CA THR A 44 13.78 11.62 26.72
C THR A 44 13.60 10.97 25.35
N ARG A 45 12.85 9.86 25.29
CA ARG A 45 12.53 9.17 24.05
C ARG A 45 11.04 8.93 24.03
N PHE A 46 10.41 9.38 22.96
CA PHE A 46 9.03 9.03 22.68
C PHE A 46 8.96 8.04 21.51
N GLU A 47 7.81 7.39 21.38
CA GLU A 47 7.54 6.47 20.28
C GLU A 47 6.37 6.99 19.46
N VAL A 48 6.58 7.11 18.14
CA VAL A 48 5.55 7.50 17.18
C VAL A 48 4.83 6.24 16.70
N LEU A 49 3.52 6.18 16.90
CA LEU A 49 2.65 5.11 16.41
C LEU A 49 2.30 5.29 14.94
N SER A 50 2.09 6.54 14.50
CA SER A 50 1.82 6.85 13.10
C SER A 50 2.14 8.30 12.78
N CYS A 51 2.50 8.56 11.52
CA CYS A 51 2.60 9.90 10.96
C CYS A 51 1.86 10.00 9.62
N SER A 52 1.27 11.16 9.34
CA SER A 52 0.50 11.40 8.12
C SER A 52 0.52 12.87 7.71
N VAL A 53 0.28 13.12 6.42
CA VAL A 53 -0.03 14.47 5.92
C VAL A 53 -1.51 14.76 6.20
N SER A 54 -1.80 16.01 6.55
CA SER A 54 -3.14 16.54 6.79
C SER A 54 -3.34 17.80 5.95
N ARG A 55 -4.58 18.31 5.88
CA ARG A 55 -4.89 19.50 5.05
C ARG A 55 -4.10 20.75 5.45
N THR A 56 -3.75 20.89 6.73
CA THR A 56 -3.09 22.06 7.31
C THR A 56 -1.60 21.82 7.58
N GLY A 57 -1.10 20.60 7.48
CA GLY A 57 0.30 20.30 7.80
C GLY A 57 0.53 18.82 8.05
N TYR A 58 1.29 18.49 9.10
CA TYR A 58 1.66 17.11 9.41
C TYR A 58 1.15 16.69 10.78
N GLU A 59 0.71 15.44 10.91
CA GLU A 59 0.20 14.87 12.15
C GLU A 59 1.06 13.69 12.60
N PHE A 60 1.38 13.66 13.90
CA PHE A 60 2.16 12.61 14.55
C PHE A 60 1.43 12.14 15.81
N VAL A 61 1.16 10.84 15.88
CA VAL A 61 0.48 10.19 17.00
C VAL A 61 1.50 9.43 17.84
N PHE A 62 1.56 9.71 19.14
CA PHE A 62 2.49 9.08 20.07
C PHE A 62 1.86 7.91 20.82
N SER A 63 2.70 6.96 21.26
CA SER A 63 2.23 5.78 22.01
C SER A 63 1.61 6.11 23.36
N GLU A 64 1.99 7.24 23.94
CA GLU A 64 1.44 7.75 25.21
C GLU A 64 0.03 8.37 25.04
N GLY A 65 -0.44 8.53 23.79
CA GLY A 65 -1.73 9.14 23.44
C GLY A 65 -1.68 10.58 22.90
N PRO A 66 -0.69 11.44 23.24
CA PRO A 66 -0.58 12.76 22.64
C PRO A 66 -0.47 12.71 21.12
N ARG A 67 -1.08 13.71 20.50
CA ARG A 67 -0.99 14.03 19.08
C ARG A 67 -0.29 15.36 18.93
N VAL A 68 0.71 15.43 18.04
CA VAL A 68 1.38 16.66 17.65
C VAL A 68 1.01 17.00 16.22
N HIS A 69 0.57 18.23 16.02
CA HIS A 69 0.30 18.78 14.70
C HIS A 69 1.30 19.90 14.39
N LEU A 70 1.98 19.76 13.26
CA LEU A 70 2.95 20.73 12.76
C LEU A 70 2.35 21.47 11.56
N ASP A 71 1.96 22.72 11.77
CA ASP A 71 1.45 23.64 10.76
C ASP A 71 2.50 24.73 10.45
N SER A 72 2.36 25.37 9.29
CA SER A 72 3.05 26.59 8.90
C SER A 72 2.81 27.74 9.88
N ASP A 73 1.69 27.77 10.59
CA ASP A 73 1.38 28.87 11.52
C ASP A 73 1.79 28.56 12.96
N SER A 74 1.59 27.32 13.44
CA SER A 74 1.90 26.94 14.82
C SER A 74 2.13 25.45 15.01
N TYR A 75 2.81 25.07 16.09
CA TYR A 75 2.94 23.69 16.52
C TYR A 75 2.04 23.45 17.73
N THR A 76 1.18 22.45 17.65
CA THR A 76 0.21 22.15 18.71
C THR A 76 0.35 20.72 19.19
N CYS A 77 0.01 20.49 20.46
CA CYS A 77 0.01 19.16 21.05
C CYS A 77 -1.22 18.96 21.94
N THR A 78 -1.79 17.76 21.94
CA THR A 78 -2.94 17.42 22.78
C THR A 78 -2.57 16.97 24.19
N CYS A 79 -1.27 16.93 24.56
CA CYS A 79 -0.86 16.57 25.92
C CYS A 79 -1.28 17.63 26.97
N SER A 80 -1.47 17.20 28.22
CA SER A 80 -1.86 18.08 29.33
C SER A 80 -0.86 19.23 29.57
N THR A 81 0.45 18.98 29.38
CA THR A 81 1.48 20.01 29.52
C THR A 81 1.28 21.17 28.55
N PHE A 82 0.92 20.88 27.29
CA PHE A 82 0.64 21.92 26.30
C PHE A 82 -0.71 22.59 26.55
N GLN A 83 -1.74 21.83 26.93
CA GLN A 83 -3.05 22.40 27.26
C GLN A 83 -2.99 23.39 28.43
N SER A 84 -2.11 23.16 29.41
CA SER A 84 -1.92 24.07 30.55
C SER A 84 -1.24 25.40 30.17
N ARG A 85 -0.39 25.39 29.14
CA ARG A 85 0.35 26.56 28.63
C ARG A 85 0.65 26.33 27.15
N SER A 86 -0.26 26.76 26.29
CA SER A 86 -0.20 26.57 24.83
C SER A 86 0.74 27.55 24.14
N ASP A 87 1.27 28.53 24.88
CA ASP A 87 2.27 29.49 24.43
C ASP A 87 3.70 28.91 24.39
N VAL A 88 3.91 27.76 25.03
CA VAL A 88 5.22 27.10 25.13
C VAL A 88 5.12 25.65 24.66
N ALA A 89 6.04 25.23 23.81
CA ALA A 89 6.16 23.86 23.35
C ALA A 89 6.27 22.87 24.51
N CYS A 90 5.63 21.72 24.35
CA CYS A 90 5.74 20.62 25.29
C CYS A 90 6.95 19.73 24.93
N PRO A 91 7.36 18.82 25.83
CA PRO A 91 8.45 17.87 25.56
C PRO A 91 8.28 17.09 24.26
N HIS A 92 7.04 16.72 23.87
CA HIS A 92 6.77 16.01 22.61
C HIS A 92 7.16 16.82 21.37
N ILE A 93 6.88 18.13 21.36
CA ILE A 93 7.21 19.01 20.25
C ILE A 93 8.74 19.16 20.15
N PHE A 94 9.41 19.44 21.27
CA PHE A 94 10.87 19.55 21.30
C PHE A 94 11.55 18.26 20.81
N TRP A 95 11.11 17.11 21.29
CA TRP A 95 11.64 15.82 20.85
C TRP A 95 11.39 15.57 19.36
N LEU A 96 10.16 15.82 18.88
CA LEU A 96 9.79 15.58 17.50
C LEU A 96 10.64 16.43 16.54
N LEU A 97 10.79 17.72 16.84
CA LEU A 97 11.60 18.63 16.04
C LEU A 97 13.08 18.20 16.01
N ASP A 98 13.65 17.76 17.14
CA ASP A 98 15.01 17.21 17.19
C ASP A 98 15.18 16.01 16.25
N GLN A 99 14.28 15.03 16.33
CA GLN A 99 14.36 13.83 15.49
C GLN A 99 14.22 14.14 14.00
N LEU A 100 13.28 15.02 13.65
CA LEU A 100 13.03 15.40 12.26
C LEU A 100 14.21 16.22 11.69
N HIS A 101 14.70 17.23 12.42
CA HIS A 101 15.87 17.99 11.99
C HIS A 101 17.12 17.11 11.86
N GLY A 102 17.27 16.10 12.71
CA GLY A 102 18.34 15.10 12.61
C GLY A 102 18.43 14.39 11.27
N GLN A 103 17.31 14.24 10.54
CA GLN A 103 17.32 13.59 9.21
C GLN A 103 17.83 14.50 8.10
N PHE A 104 17.70 15.83 8.26
CA PHE A 104 18.10 16.81 7.25
C PHE A 104 19.48 17.39 7.50
N ILE A 105 19.97 17.28 8.74
CA ILE A 105 21.20 17.92 9.17
C ILE A 105 22.31 16.89 9.26
N SER A 106 23.11 16.82 8.20
CA SER A 106 24.40 16.14 8.23
C SER A 106 25.47 17.12 8.71
N LEU A 107 25.55 17.37 10.01
CA LEU A 107 26.57 18.27 10.58
C LEU A 107 27.91 17.55 10.75
N PRO A 108 28.99 18.02 10.11
CA PRO A 108 30.33 17.67 10.53
C PRO A 108 30.66 18.51 11.77
N PHE A 109 30.79 17.85 12.93
CA PHE A 109 31.13 18.41 14.24
C PHE A 109 30.03 19.24 14.96
N PRO A 110 29.88 19.09 16.29
CA PRO A 110 28.95 19.91 17.07
C PRO A 110 29.40 21.38 17.06
N LEU A 111 28.51 22.29 16.68
CA LEU A 111 28.76 23.73 16.83
C LEU A 111 29.00 24.02 18.33
N PRO A 112 30.09 24.72 18.70
CA PRO A 112 30.43 25.00 20.10
C PRO A 112 29.33 25.77 20.86
N SER A 113 28.51 26.54 20.15
CA SER A 113 27.46 27.37 20.72
C SER A 113 26.04 26.80 20.58
N GLY A 114 25.85 25.66 19.92
CA GLY A 114 24.53 25.10 19.64
C GLY A 114 23.60 26.01 18.82
N PHE A 115 22.43 25.50 18.46
CA PHE A 115 21.36 26.28 17.86
C PHE A 115 20.47 26.89 18.94
N LEU A 116 20.21 28.18 18.82
CA LEU A 116 19.33 28.89 19.74
C LEU A 116 17.89 28.38 19.60
N LEU A 117 17.31 27.94 20.72
CA LEU A 117 15.97 27.35 20.74
C LEU A 117 14.92 28.39 21.17
N SER A 118 13.83 28.48 20.42
CA SER A 118 12.67 29.31 20.74
C SER A 118 11.67 28.55 21.63
N SER A 119 10.78 29.27 22.31
CA SER A 119 9.77 28.72 23.22
C SER A 119 8.74 27.83 22.54
N ASP A 120 8.55 27.97 21.22
CA ASP A 120 7.72 27.11 20.36
C ASP A 120 8.46 25.83 19.90
N GLY A 121 9.71 25.64 20.33
CA GLY A 121 10.55 24.51 19.95
C GLY A 121 11.33 24.69 18.66
N HIS A 122 11.13 25.79 17.93
CA HIS A 122 11.85 26.03 16.69
C HIS A 122 13.30 26.49 16.96
N PRO A 123 14.30 25.87 16.34
CA PRO A 123 15.66 26.39 16.33
C PRO A 123 15.78 27.60 15.39
N CYS A 124 15.99 28.81 15.95
CA CYS A 124 15.85 30.10 15.26
C CYS A 124 16.65 30.25 13.94
N THR A 125 17.75 29.53 13.78
CA THR A 125 18.64 29.60 12.60
C THR A 125 18.34 28.54 11.55
N LEU A 126 17.53 27.54 11.86
CA LEU A 126 17.19 26.46 10.95
C LEU A 126 15.94 26.81 10.14
N THR A 127 15.84 26.19 8.96
CA THR A 127 14.60 26.28 8.18
C THR A 127 13.51 25.52 8.92
N ARG A 128 12.30 26.10 8.99
CA ARG A 128 11.17 25.44 9.63
C ARG A 128 10.90 24.05 9.05
N ILE A 129 10.57 23.11 9.93
CA ILE A 129 10.55 21.69 9.59
C ILE A 129 9.46 21.34 8.58
N GLU A 130 8.33 22.03 8.59
CA GLU A 130 7.23 21.77 7.67
C GLU A 130 7.61 22.00 6.20
N ARG A 131 8.55 22.93 5.96
CA ARG A 131 9.12 23.18 4.62
C ARG A 131 10.09 22.11 4.20
N LEU A 132 10.85 21.55 5.15
CA LEU A 132 11.78 20.45 4.89
C LEU A 132 11.05 19.13 4.63
N LEU A 133 9.91 18.92 5.29
CA LEU A 133 9.07 17.73 5.12
C LEU A 133 8.24 17.71 3.83
N ALA A 134 8.17 18.84 3.11
CA ALA A 134 7.35 18.97 1.91
C ALA A 134 7.70 17.90 0.86
N GLY A 135 6.79 16.96 0.64
CA GLY A 135 6.97 15.83 -0.28
C GLY A 135 7.97 14.77 0.19
N GLN A 136 8.45 14.83 1.44
CA GLN A 136 9.49 13.92 1.96
C GLN A 136 9.09 13.18 3.24
N LEU A 137 7.89 13.41 3.79
CA LEU A 137 7.46 12.78 5.04
C LEU A 137 7.53 11.24 4.97
N GLU A 138 7.09 10.61 3.87
CA GLU A 138 7.16 9.16 3.71
C GLU A 138 8.61 8.64 3.79
N THR A 139 9.55 9.31 3.12
CA THR A 139 10.98 8.96 3.16
C THR A 139 11.57 9.10 4.56
N VAL A 140 11.26 10.21 5.24
CA VAL A 140 11.70 10.47 6.61
C VAL A 140 11.13 9.45 7.58
N ALA A 141 9.85 9.09 7.42
CA ALA A 141 9.19 8.07 8.22
C ALA A 141 9.88 6.71 8.07
N VAL A 142 10.26 6.32 6.85
CA VAL A 142 11.03 5.08 6.61
C VAL A 142 12.40 5.13 7.30
N GLN A 143 13.12 6.26 7.21
CA GLN A 143 14.44 6.42 7.85
C GLN A 143 14.36 6.34 9.38
N LEU A 144 13.31 6.92 9.96
CA LEU A 144 13.05 6.92 11.40
C LEU A 144 12.31 5.66 11.88
N ASN A 145 11.96 4.75 10.97
CA ASN A 145 11.15 3.56 11.22
C ASN A 145 9.80 3.89 11.89
N TRP A 146 9.14 4.94 11.40
CA TRP A 146 7.81 5.38 11.83
C TRP A 146 6.75 4.91 10.83
N PRO A 147 5.60 4.38 11.29
CA PRO A 147 4.52 3.98 10.39
C PRO A 147 3.91 5.19 9.66
N TYR A 148 4.11 5.25 8.35
CA TYR A 148 3.49 6.26 7.49
C TYR A 148 2.08 5.84 7.07
N VAL A 149 1.11 6.74 7.24
CA VAL A 149 -0.29 6.51 6.87
C VAL A 149 -0.71 7.55 5.84
N ARG A 150 -0.69 7.17 4.55
CA ARG A 150 -1.09 8.05 3.43
C ARG A 150 -2.53 8.52 3.57
N SER A 151 -2.76 9.81 3.67
CA SER A 151 -4.10 10.37 3.95
C SER A 151 -5.05 10.29 2.75
N GLU A 152 -6.36 10.44 3.00
CA GLU A 152 -7.37 10.60 1.94
C GLU A 152 -7.05 11.79 1.03
N PHE A 153 -6.51 12.86 1.61
CA PHE A 153 -6.10 14.06 0.88
C PHE A 153 -5.03 13.78 -0.17
N GLU A 154 -4.17 12.79 0.07
CA GLU A 154 -3.14 12.35 -0.86
C GLU A 154 -3.62 11.24 -1.82
N GLY A 155 -4.95 11.03 -1.91
CA GLY A 155 -5.55 9.95 -2.70
C GLY A 155 -5.42 8.56 -2.06
N GLY A 156 -5.14 8.50 -0.76
CA GLY A 156 -5.14 7.26 0.01
C GLY A 156 -6.56 6.79 0.40
N MET A 157 -6.65 5.56 0.88
CA MET A 157 -7.92 5.01 1.39
C MET A 157 -8.45 5.79 2.59
N SER A 158 -9.79 5.83 2.68
CA SER A 158 -10.46 6.39 3.86
C SER A 158 -10.13 5.64 5.13
N ARG A 159 -10.34 6.28 6.28
CA ARG A 159 -10.07 5.61 7.56
C ARG A 159 -10.87 4.32 7.70
N ALA A 160 -12.16 4.35 7.36
CA ALA A 160 -13.02 3.15 7.36
C ALA A 160 -12.54 2.09 6.36
N GLN A 161 -12.15 2.49 5.15
CA GLN A 161 -11.58 1.59 4.14
C GLN A 161 -10.28 0.93 4.63
N LYS A 162 -9.38 1.67 5.30
CA LYS A 162 -8.15 1.11 5.87
C LYS A 162 -8.41 0.13 7.00
N VAL A 163 -9.35 0.45 7.89
CA VAL A 163 -9.75 -0.48 8.96
C VAL A 163 -10.31 -1.76 8.34
N ARG A 164 -11.17 -1.63 7.32
CA ARG A 164 -11.70 -2.78 6.58
C ARG A 164 -10.60 -3.59 5.92
N ASP A 165 -9.63 -2.92 5.31
CA ASP A 165 -8.47 -3.55 4.68
C ASP A 165 -7.65 -4.37 5.70
N ILE A 166 -7.30 -3.75 6.83
CA ILE A 166 -6.58 -4.39 7.94
C ILE A 166 -7.38 -5.57 8.51
N MET A 167 -8.67 -5.38 8.80
CA MET A 167 -9.50 -6.42 9.40
C MET A 167 -9.74 -7.59 8.46
N SER A 168 -9.96 -7.31 7.17
CA SER A 168 -10.12 -8.37 6.17
C SER A 168 -8.87 -9.23 6.08
N ALA A 169 -7.67 -8.69 6.34
CA ALA A 169 -6.40 -9.41 6.25
C ALA A 169 -6.31 -10.62 7.20
N PHE A 170 -7.10 -10.65 8.28
CA PHE A 170 -7.20 -11.80 9.18
C PHE A 170 -8.05 -12.95 8.61
N SER A 171 -8.88 -12.68 7.59
CA SER A 171 -9.57 -13.71 6.83
C SER A 171 -8.72 -14.16 5.65
N THR A 172 -8.72 -15.46 5.36
CA THR A 172 -7.92 -16.03 4.27
C THR A 172 -8.51 -15.77 2.88
N SER A 173 -9.81 -15.53 2.77
CA SER A 173 -10.52 -15.50 1.47
C SER A 173 -11.35 -14.25 1.22
N ILE A 174 -11.70 -13.51 2.26
CA ILE A 174 -12.57 -12.33 2.15
C ILE A 174 -11.72 -11.14 1.73
N LEU A 175 -12.11 -10.47 0.65
CA LEU A 175 -11.52 -9.21 0.23
C LEU A 175 -12.05 -8.05 1.08
N PRO A 176 -11.30 -6.93 1.21
CA PRO A 176 -11.77 -5.74 1.92
C PRO A 176 -13.16 -5.30 1.46
N GLU A 177 -13.45 -5.29 0.16
CA GLU A 177 -14.75 -4.86 -0.39
C GLU A 177 -15.91 -5.78 0.02
N GLU A 178 -15.62 -7.02 0.40
CA GLU A 178 -16.58 -8.04 0.80
C GLU A 178 -16.66 -8.19 2.34
N PHE A 179 -15.76 -7.54 3.07
CA PHE A 179 -15.69 -7.65 4.53
C PHE A 179 -16.73 -6.76 5.19
N ARG A 180 -17.74 -7.40 5.80
CA ARG A 180 -18.75 -6.77 6.66
C ARG A 180 -19.33 -5.48 6.02
N PRO A 181 -20.01 -5.57 4.86
CA PRO A 181 -20.58 -4.40 4.19
C PRO A 181 -21.64 -3.71 5.05
N ASP A 182 -22.22 -4.40 6.02
CA ASP A 182 -23.14 -3.88 7.04
C ASP A 182 -22.53 -2.82 7.98
N LEU A 183 -21.20 -2.74 8.04
CA LEU A 183 -20.50 -1.77 8.89
C LEU A 183 -20.23 -0.44 8.21
N ILE A 184 -20.71 -0.25 6.98
CA ILE A 184 -20.79 1.06 6.35
C ILE A 184 -21.86 1.83 7.13
N ASP A 185 -21.46 2.77 8.00
CA ASP A 185 -22.40 3.79 8.47
C ASP A 185 -22.98 4.48 7.20
N ASP A 186 -24.30 4.73 7.14
CA ASP A 186 -25.10 5.26 6.01
C ASP A 186 -24.62 6.64 5.43
N ASP A 187 -23.38 7.05 5.71
CA ASP A 187 -22.79 8.35 5.40
C ASP A 187 -22.29 8.48 3.94
N ASP A 188 -22.23 7.41 3.14
CA ASP A 188 -21.73 7.45 1.73
C ASP A 188 -22.85 7.56 0.66
N ASP A 189 -24.13 7.38 1.03
CA ASP A 189 -25.26 7.38 0.07
C ASP A 189 -25.87 8.76 -0.23
N SER A 190 -25.29 9.84 0.30
CA SER A 190 -25.71 11.22 0.01
C SER A 190 -25.02 11.83 -1.23
N SER A 191 -24.62 11.00 -2.19
CA SER A 191 -24.06 11.43 -3.48
C SER A 191 -25.12 11.85 -4.52
N SER A 192 -26.38 12.02 -4.13
CA SER A 192 -27.37 12.67 -4.99
C SER A 192 -28.15 13.77 -4.27
N SER A 193 -27.98 14.99 -4.81
CA SER A 193 -28.78 16.20 -4.66
C SER A 193 -28.37 17.29 -3.64
N SER A 194 -28.03 18.44 -4.25
CA SER A 194 -28.19 19.83 -3.78
C SER A 194 -27.23 20.43 -2.73
N SER A 195 -26.25 21.16 -3.25
CA SER A 195 -25.87 22.53 -2.87
C SER A 195 -26.41 23.09 -1.53
N SER A 196 -25.59 23.04 -0.49
CA SER A 196 -25.59 24.05 0.56
C SER A 196 -24.24 24.08 1.27
N SER A 197 -23.63 25.27 1.24
CA SER A 197 -22.39 25.62 1.91
C SER A 197 -22.58 25.65 3.43
N THR A 198 -22.18 24.59 4.12
CA THR A 198 -21.68 24.59 5.51
C THR A 198 -21.20 23.17 5.80
N GLY A 199 -19.99 23.04 6.30
CA GLY A 199 -19.30 21.75 6.40
C GLY A 199 -20.02 20.72 7.27
N HIS A 200 -19.76 19.46 6.91
CA HIS A 200 -19.94 18.25 7.71
C HIS A 200 -21.37 17.83 8.12
N PRO A 201 -21.87 16.69 7.61
CA PRO A 201 -22.54 15.71 8.44
C PRO A 201 -21.46 14.84 9.10
N HIS A 202 -20.72 15.40 10.07
CA HIS A 202 -19.89 14.58 10.96
C HIS A 202 -20.78 14.18 12.13
N HIS A 203 -21.18 12.91 12.20
CA HIS A 203 -21.59 12.36 13.49
C HIS A 203 -20.47 12.62 14.52
N PRO A 204 -20.80 13.05 15.75
CA PRO A 204 -19.80 13.32 16.77
C PRO A 204 -18.98 12.04 17.03
N PRO A 205 -17.68 12.17 17.33
CA PRO A 205 -16.84 11.02 17.63
C PRO A 205 -17.49 10.17 18.71
N ARG A 206 -17.74 8.90 18.40
CA ARG A 206 -18.31 7.95 19.35
C ARG A 206 -17.32 7.74 20.50
N THR A 207 -17.84 7.72 21.73
CA THR A 207 -17.07 7.28 22.90
C THR A 207 -16.76 5.78 22.79
N PRO A 208 -15.69 5.27 23.44
CA PRO A 208 -15.37 3.84 23.40
C PRO A 208 -16.54 2.94 23.80
N GLU A 209 -17.35 3.37 24.77
CA GLU A 209 -18.54 2.65 25.23
C GLU A 209 -19.63 2.58 24.15
N GLN A 210 -19.79 3.64 23.35
CA GLN A 210 -20.73 3.70 22.22
C GLN A 210 -20.28 2.87 21.02
N CYS A 211 -18.99 2.53 20.94
CA CYS A 211 -18.46 1.67 19.89
C CYS A 211 -18.74 0.19 20.14
N VAL A 212 -19.08 -0.22 21.37
CA VAL A 212 -19.31 -1.62 21.74
C VAL A 212 -20.61 -2.16 21.15
N VAL A 213 -20.50 -3.24 20.38
CA VAL A 213 -21.62 -4.01 19.84
C VAL A 213 -21.68 -5.35 20.56
N GLN A 214 -22.73 -5.56 21.34
CA GLN A 214 -22.87 -6.77 22.14
C GLN A 214 -22.90 -8.02 21.25
N GLY A 215 -21.99 -8.96 21.50
CA GLY A 215 -21.90 -10.22 20.76
C GLY A 215 -21.16 -10.14 19.42
N ASP A 216 -20.67 -8.97 19.03
CA ASP A 216 -19.99 -8.76 17.76
C ASP A 216 -18.65 -8.03 17.95
N PHE A 217 -17.58 -8.82 18.08
CA PHE A 217 -16.24 -8.30 18.29
C PHE A 217 -15.71 -7.58 17.05
N GLU A 218 -16.04 -8.05 15.85
CA GLU A 218 -15.59 -7.42 14.60
C GLU A 218 -16.21 -6.04 14.46
N ALA A 219 -17.53 -5.91 14.64
CA ALA A 219 -18.21 -4.61 14.61
C ALA A 219 -17.68 -3.66 15.68
N THR A 220 -17.44 -4.18 16.89
CA THR A 220 -16.86 -3.40 18.00
C THR A 220 -15.47 -2.88 17.65
N MET A 221 -14.59 -3.76 17.17
CA MET A 221 -13.22 -3.40 16.79
C MET A 221 -13.20 -2.43 15.62
N PHE A 222 -14.07 -2.63 14.63
CA PHE A 222 -14.22 -1.73 13.49
C PHE A 222 -14.61 -0.32 13.95
N ARG A 223 -15.66 -0.19 14.75
CA ARG A 223 -16.13 1.12 15.27
C ARG A 223 -15.07 1.79 16.13
N LEU A 224 -14.41 1.05 17.01
CA LEU A 224 -13.30 1.56 17.81
C LEU A 224 -12.18 2.07 16.92
N ALA A 225 -11.75 1.32 15.91
CA ALA A 225 -10.69 1.73 15.01
C ALA A 225 -11.07 2.92 14.11
N VAL A 226 -12.34 3.05 13.73
CA VAL A 226 -12.82 4.20 12.94
C VAL A 226 -12.87 5.48 13.76
N HIS A 227 -13.25 5.41 15.04
CA HIS A 227 -13.44 6.61 15.87
C HIS A 227 -12.26 6.92 16.81
N ASP A 228 -11.56 5.92 17.35
CA ASP A 228 -10.43 6.08 18.29
C ASP A 228 -9.07 6.06 17.57
N VAL A 229 -8.37 7.20 17.58
CA VAL A 229 -7.11 7.41 16.86
C VAL A 229 -5.99 6.48 17.36
N ASN A 230 -5.95 6.16 18.65
CA ASN A 230 -4.90 5.31 19.21
C ASN A 230 -5.11 3.85 18.81
N VAL A 231 -6.36 3.38 18.80
CA VAL A 231 -6.71 2.05 18.29
C VAL A 231 -6.34 1.95 16.81
N PHE A 232 -6.70 2.96 16.01
CA PHE A 232 -6.34 3.02 14.59
C PHE A 232 -4.82 2.98 14.35
N ALA A 233 -4.07 3.85 15.03
CA ALA A 233 -2.62 3.91 14.89
C ALA A 233 -1.95 2.60 15.32
N SER A 234 -2.45 1.98 16.39
CA SER A 234 -1.99 0.66 16.85
C SER A 234 -2.25 -0.43 15.80
N LEU A 235 -3.42 -0.42 15.15
CA LEU A 235 -3.74 -1.35 14.07
C LEU A 235 -2.87 -1.12 12.84
N CYS A 236 -2.65 0.12 12.41
CA CYS A 236 -1.75 0.43 11.29
C CYS A 236 -0.30 0.02 11.58
N LYS A 237 0.14 0.09 12.84
CA LYS A 237 1.46 -0.42 13.26
C LYS A 237 1.52 -1.95 13.23
N ALA A 238 0.47 -2.62 13.71
CA ALA A 238 0.39 -4.09 13.74
C ALA A 238 0.25 -4.69 12.32
N MET A 239 -0.49 -4.01 11.45
CA MET A 239 -0.74 -4.38 10.06
C MET A 239 -0.37 -3.21 9.14
N PRO A 240 0.92 -3.10 8.76
CA PRO A 240 1.40 -2.03 7.88
C PRO A 240 0.78 -2.11 6.49
N ALA A 241 0.67 -0.96 5.81
CA ALA A 241 0.10 -0.85 4.46
C ALA A 241 0.75 -1.82 3.45
N GLY A 242 2.06 -2.04 3.57
CA GLY A 242 2.79 -3.01 2.74
C GLY A 242 2.32 -4.45 2.90
N ALA A 243 2.03 -4.88 4.13
CA ALA A 243 1.51 -6.21 4.41
C ALA A 243 0.06 -6.35 3.91
N CYS A 244 -0.79 -5.34 4.15
CA CYS A 244 -2.16 -5.34 3.65
C CYS A 244 -2.21 -5.42 2.11
N ALA A 245 -1.36 -4.64 1.42
CA ALA A 245 -1.28 -4.68 -0.03
C ALA A 245 -0.84 -6.06 -0.56
N ALA A 246 0.18 -6.67 0.05
CA ALA A 246 0.62 -8.02 -0.32
C ALA A 246 -0.47 -9.06 -0.13
N ILE A 247 -1.16 -9.04 1.01
CA ILE A 247 -2.26 -9.96 1.33
C ILE A 247 -3.42 -9.76 0.35
N TYR A 248 -3.78 -8.51 0.04
CA TYR A 248 -4.86 -8.22 -0.91
C TYR A 248 -4.60 -8.84 -2.28
N PHE A 249 -3.44 -8.57 -2.89
CA PHE A 249 -3.14 -9.10 -4.22
C PHE A 249 -2.97 -10.63 -4.23
N ASP A 250 -2.48 -11.21 -3.13
CA ASP A 250 -2.43 -12.67 -2.98
C ASP A 250 -3.85 -13.27 -2.93
N LYS A 251 -4.78 -12.67 -2.20
CA LYS A 251 -6.19 -13.10 -2.17
C LYS A 251 -6.85 -13.04 -3.54
N VAL A 252 -6.72 -11.93 -4.27
CA VAL A 252 -7.30 -11.82 -5.62
C VAL A 252 -6.68 -12.87 -6.56
N GLN A 253 -5.36 -13.11 -6.46
CA GLN A 253 -4.70 -14.17 -7.20
C GLN A 253 -5.26 -15.56 -6.85
N GLN A 254 -5.46 -15.85 -5.55
CA GLN A 254 -6.03 -17.12 -5.10
C GLN A 254 -7.48 -17.30 -5.55
N GLN A 255 -8.30 -16.25 -5.51
CA GLN A 255 -9.67 -16.27 -6.03
C GLN A 255 -9.67 -16.62 -7.52
N SER A 256 -8.88 -15.94 -8.36
CA SER A 256 -8.77 -16.25 -9.79
C SER A 256 -8.30 -17.68 -10.06
N ARG A 257 -7.32 -18.19 -9.28
CA ARG A 257 -6.88 -19.58 -9.39
C ARG A 257 -7.97 -20.57 -9.02
N LYS A 258 -8.72 -20.30 -7.94
CA LYS A 258 -9.83 -21.14 -7.51
C LYS A 258 -10.91 -21.20 -8.59
N LEU A 259 -11.29 -20.06 -9.17
CA LEU A 259 -12.26 -19.99 -10.26
C LEU A 259 -11.85 -20.87 -11.45
N LEU A 260 -10.59 -20.77 -11.88
CA LEU A 260 -10.05 -21.58 -12.96
C LEU A 260 -10.04 -23.09 -12.62
N LEU A 261 -9.66 -23.46 -11.40
CA LEU A 261 -9.65 -24.86 -10.95
C LEU A 261 -11.06 -25.46 -10.82
N ASP A 262 -12.02 -24.70 -10.31
CA ASP A 262 -13.40 -25.12 -10.18
C ASP A 262 -14.06 -25.26 -11.56
N PHE A 263 -13.70 -24.39 -12.52
CA PHE A 263 -14.07 -24.53 -13.92
C PHE A 263 -13.48 -25.80 -14.54
N ASP A 264 -12.16 -26.02 -14.41
CA ASP A 264 -11.49 -27.21 -14.95
C ASP A 264 -12.13 -28.51 -14.42
N ARG A 265 -12.47 -28.54 -13.11
CA ARG A 265 -13.17 -29.66 -12.46
C ARG A 265 -14.59 -29.85 -13.00
N SER A 266 -15.29 -28.77 -13.30
CA SER A 266 -16.64 -28.82 -13.84
C SER A 266 -16.68 -29.31 -15.29
N CYS A 267 -15.64 -28.98 -16.07
CA CYS A 267 -15.45 -29.50 -17.43
C CYS A 267 -14.95 -30.96 -17.43
N HIS A 268 -14.21 -31.38 -16.39
CA HIS A 268 -13.68 -32.73 -16.24
C HIS A 268 -14.01 -33.32 -14.87
N PRO A 269 -15.27 -33.77 -14.63
CA PRO A 269 -15.59 -34.54 -13.45
C PRO A 269 -14.85 -35.89 -13.55
N ALA A 270 -13.66 -35.98 -12.95
CA ALA A 270 -12.92 -37.22 -12.89
C ALA A 270 -13.81 -38.30 -12.26
N ALA A 271 -13.96 -39.44 -12.95
CA ALA A 271 -14.55 -40.63 -12.38
C ALA A 271 -13.66 -41.09 -11.21
N ALA A 272 -14.05 -40.76 -9.98
CA ALA A 272 -13.36 -41.25 -8.80
C ALA A 272 -13.41 -42.80 -8.80
N PRO A 273 -12.28 -43.51 -8.62
CA PRO A 273 -12.32 -44.95 -8.39
C PRO A 273 -12.79 -45.17 -6.95
N SER A 274 -14.07 -45.45 -6.75
CA SER A 274 -14.59 -45.93 -5.47
C SER A 274 -15.07 -47.39 -5.62
N PRO A 275 -14.81 -48.25 -4.62
CA PRO A 275 -15.12 -49.68 -4.66
C PRO A 275 -16.64 -49.90 -4.73
N PRO A 276 -17.14 -51.04 -5.25
CA PRO A 276 -18.51 -51.16 -5.70
C PRO A 276 -19.51 -51.17 -4.53
N PRO A 277 -20.53 -50.27 -4.54
CA PRO A 277 -21.74 -50.43 -3.75
C PRO A 277 -22.98 -50.39 -4.72
N PRO A 278 -24.23 -50.49 -4.24
CA PRO A 278 -25.41 -50.98 -5.00
C PRO A 278 -25.78 -50.14 -6.23
N PRO A 279 -26.65 -50.64 -7.15
CA PRO A 279 -26.91 -49.99 -8.45
C PRO A 279 -27.16 -48.49 -8.30
N PRO A 280 -26.35 -47.64 -8.96
CA PRO A 280 -26.42 -46.21 -8.79
C PRO A 280 -27.71 -45.64 -9.40
N PRO A 281 -28.26 -44.53 -8.85
CA PRO A 281 -29.18 -43.69 -9.60
C PRO A 281 -28.53 -43.28 -10.94
N PRO A 282 -29.32 -43.02 -12.00
CA PRO A 282 -28.78 -42.67 -13.31
C PRO A 282 -27.77 -41.52 -13.16
N PRO A 283 -26.59 -41.60 -13.82
CA PRO A 283 -25.60 -40.55 -13.74
C PRO A 283 -26.22 -39.21 -14.17
N PRO A 284 -25.85 -38.09 -13.53
CA PRO A 284 -26.33 -36.78 -13.96
C PRO A 284 -26.04 -36.60 -15.45
N PRO A 285 -26.98 -36.01 -16.22
CA PRO A 285 -26.77 -35.79 -17.64
C PRO A 285 -25.52 -34.92 -17.85
N PRO A 286 -24.76 -35.17 -18.94
CA PRO A 286 -23.66 -34.29 -19.30
C PRO A 286 -24.10 -32.82 -19.39
N PRO A 287 -23.19 -31.87 -19.09
CA PRO A 287 -23.45 -30.48 -19.41
C PRO A 287 -23.65 -30.34 -20.93
N THR A 288 -24.72 -29.66 -21.32
CA THR A 288 -24.98 -29.30 -22.72
C THR A 288 -23.97 -28.25 -23.19
N PRO A 289 -23.69 -28.13 -24.50
CA PRO A 289 -22.81 -27.09 -25.03
C PRO A 289 -23.19 -25.67 -24.59
N ARG A 290 -24.48 -25.31 -24.66
CA ARG A 290 -25.03 -24.06 -24.09
C ARG A 290 -24.70 -23.84 -22.61
N LYS A 291 -24.64 -24.90 -21.80
CA LYS A 291 -24.26 -24.81 -20.38
C LYS A 291 -22.76 -24.51 -20.22
N ILE A 292 -21.92 -25.09 -21.07
CA ILE A 292 -20.47 -24.83 -21.07
C ILE A 292 -20.18 -23.41 -21.51
N GLU A 293 -20.84 -22.92 -22.55
CA GLU A 293 -20.77 -21.53 -23.00
C GLU A 293 -21.14 -20.53 -21.88
N ALA A 294 -22.29 -20.74 -21.23
CA ALA A 294 -22.73 -19.92 -20.11
C ALA A 294 -21.73 -19.95 -18.93
N MET A 295 -21.14 -21.11 -18.64
CA MET A 295 -20.09 -21.23 -17.61
C MET A 295 -18.80 -20.51 -18.00
N THR A 296 -18.36 -20.63 -19.26
CA THR A 296 -17.17 -19.94 -19.78
C THR A 296 -17.37 -18.43 -19.75
N SER A 297 -18.55 -17.94 -20.15
CA SER A 297 -18.92 -16.53 -20.11
C SER A 297 -18.94 -15.99 -18.68
N ALA A 298 -19.61 -16.68 -17.75
CA ALA A 298 -19.64 -16.28 -16.34
C ALA A 298 -18.23 -16.26 -15.71
N LEU A 299 -17.38 -17.22 -16.07
CA LEU A 299 -15.97 -17.23 -15.64
C LEU A 299 -15.20 -16.04 -16.22
N ALA A 300 -15.35 -15.75 -17.51
CA ALA A 300 -14.69 -14.62 -18.16
C ALA A 300 -15.05 -13.30 -17.47
N THR A 301 -16.35 -13.08 -17.18
CA THR A 301 -16.81 -11.90 -16.44
C THR A 301 -16.17 -11.80 -15.05
N GLN A 302 -16.15 -12.88 -14.27
CA GLN A 302 -15.54 -12.87 -12.94
C GLN A 302 -14.02 -12.61 -12.97
N LEU A 303 -13.32 -13.13 -13.98
CA LEU A 303 -11.89 -12.85 -14.16
C LEU A 303 -11.64 -11.39 -14.58
N GLN A 304 -12.49 -10.81 -15.43
CA GLN A 304 -12.45 -9.39 -15.76
C GLN A 304 -12.70 -8.52 -14.53
N GLU A 305 -13.69 -8.87 -13.69
CA GLU A 305 -13.93 -8.17 -12.41
C GLU A 305 -12.71 -8.22 -11.49
N ASN A 306 -12.04 -9.38 -11.39
CA ASN A 306 -10.80 -9.50 -10.61
C ASN A 306 -9.66 -8.63 -11.17
N VAL A 307 -9.52 -8.54 -12.49
CA VAL A 307 -8.53 -7.64 -13.12
C VAL A 307 -8.87 -6.18 -12.84
N ALA A 308 -10.13 -5.78 -12.97
CA ALA A 308 -10.59 -4.44 -12.64
C ALA A 308 -10.39 -4.10 -11.15
N ARG A 309 -10.61 -5.08 -10.25
CA ARG A 309 -10.31 -4.95 -8.81
C ARG A 309 -8.82 -4.72 -8.55
N ILE A 310 -7.94 -5.44 -9.26
CA ILE A 310 -6.48 -5.22 -9.18
C ILE A 310 -6.15 -3.80 -9.64
N GLN A 311 -6.62 -3.41 -10.83
CA GLN A 311 -6.33 -2.10 -11.43
C GLN A 311 -6.76 -0.94 -10.52
N ARG A 312 -7.99 -0.97 -9.99
CA ARG A 312 -8.48 0.06 -9.04
C ARG A 312 -7.64 0.14 -7.77
N ASN A 313 -7.12 -0.99 -7.30
CA ASN A 313 -6.34 -1.05 -6.06
C ASN A 313 -4.85 -0.74 -6.23
N LEU A 314 -4.33 -0.64 -7.47
CA LEU A 314 -2.93 -0.25 -7.71
C LEU A 314 -2.64 1.15 -7.16
N ALA A 315 -3.44 2.14 -7.53
CA ALA A 315 -3.23 3.53 -7.11
C ALA A 315 -3.45 3.74 -5.61
N LEU A 316 -4.47 3.06 -5.04
CA LEU A 316 -4.83 3.15 -3.62
C LEU A 316 -3.77 2.56 -2.69
N ARG A 317 -3.03 1.56 -3.18
CA ARG A 317 -2.04 0.82 -2.40
C ARG A 317 -0.61 1.21 -2.72
N ALA A 318 -0.38 2.00 -3.76
CA ALA A 318 0.92 2.54 -4.13
C ALA A 318 1.57 3.31 -2.95
N PRO A 319 2.89 3.16 -2.75
CA PRO A 319 3.83 2.42 -3.59
C PRO A 319 3.90 0.90 -3.30
N HIS A 320 3.08 0.40 -2.38
CA HIS A 320 3.13 -0.99 -1.95
C HIS A 320 2.31 -1.93 -2.85
N GLY A 321 2.73 -3.20 -2.90
CA GLY A 321 1.97 -4.26 -3.57
C GLY A 321 2.06 -4.30 -5.10
N MET A 322 2.79 -3.37 -5.73
CA MET A 322 3.00 -3.33 -7.20
C MET A 322 3.55 -4.65 -7.74
N GLU A 323 4.51 -5.23 -7.03
CA GLU A 323 5.10 -6.53 -7.36
C GLU A 323 4.07 -7.69 -7.27
N GLY A 324 3.24 -7.67 -6.23
CA GLY A 324 2.18 -8.67 -6.02
C GLY A 324 1.09 -8.58 -7.09
N ALA A 325 0.70 -7.37 -7.46
CA ALA A 325 -0.24 -7.13 -8.55
C ALA A 325 0.33 -7.61 -9.90
N ALA A 326 1.57 -7.26 -10.21
CA ALA A 326 2.29 -7.73 -11.40
C ALA A 326 2.30 -9.26 -11.46
N LYS A 327 2.65 -9.92 -10.35
CA LYS A 327 2.64 -11.38 -10.22
C LYS A 327 1.25 -11.97 -10.50
N ALA A 328 0.21 -11.39 -9.90
CA ALA A 328 -1.16 -11.86 -10.05
C ALA A 328 -1.62 -11.80 -11.51
N LEU A 329 -1.41 -10.65 -12.15
CA LEU A 329 -1.76 -10.38 -13.55
C LEU A 329 -0.99 -11.28 -14.53
N VAL A 330 0.34 -11.35 -14.43
CA VAL A 330 1.17 -12.18 -15.31
C VAL A 330 0.81 -13.66 -15.16
N THR A 331 0.60 -14.13 -13.93
CA THR A 331 0.21 -15.52 -13.69
C THR A 331 -1.18 -15.81 -14.24
N LEU A 332 -2.13 -14.89 -14.09
CA LEU A 332 -3.47 -15.04 -14.66
C LEU A 332 -3.40 -15.16 -16.18
N LEU A 333 -2.69 -14.26 -16.86
CA LEU A 333 -2.51 -14.34 -18.31
C LEU A 333 -1.85 -15.64 -18.73
N GLU A 334 -0.85 -16.12 -17.99
CA GLU A 334 -0.21 -17.42 -18.25
C GLU A 334 -1.19 -18.59 -18.16
N GLU A 335 -2.05 -18.61 -17.14
CA GLU A 335 -3.09 -19.62 -16.97
C GLU A 335 -4.15 -19.56 -18.08
N ILE A 336 -4.54 -18.37 -18.54
CA ILE A 336 -5.46 -18.20 -19.67
C ILE A 336 -4.83 -18.69 -20.97
N CYS A 337 -3.58 -18.30 -21.27
CA CYS A 337 -2.90 -18.77 -22.48
C CYS A 337 -2.71 -20.29 -22.49
N ARG A 338 -2.60 -20.96 -21.33
CA ARG A 338 -2.55 -22.44 -21.24
C ARG A 338 -3.88 -23.11 -21.57
N ARG A 339 -5.00 -22.40 -21.42
CA ARG A 339 -6.36 -22.87 -21.69
C ARG A 339 -6.88 -22.46 -23.06
N ASN A 340 -6.00 -22.13 -24.02
CA ASN A 340 -6.39 -21.95 -25.41
C ASN A 340 -6.68 -23.30 -26.08
N LYS A 341 -7.82 -23.90 -25.72
CA LYS A 341 -8.41 -25.12 -26.27
C LYS A 341 -9.93 -24.96 -26.17
N ASP A 342 -10.68 -25.45 -27.15
CA ASP A 342 -12.12 -25.60 -26.96
C ASP A 342 -12.33 -26.56 -25.77
N ALA A 343 -13.24 -26.20 -24.86
CA ALA A 343 -13.63 -26.99 -23.71
C ALA A 343 -14.13 -28.40 -24.11
N LEU A 344 -14.53 -28.60 -25.39
CA LEU A 344 -14.98 -29.86 -25.96
C LEU A 344 -13.93 -30.62 -26.79
N ASP A 345 -12.84 -29.97 -27.24
CA ASP A 345 -11.87 -30.54 -28.20
C ASP A 345 -10.69 -31.29 -27.53
N GLY A 346 -10.76 -31.50 -26.21
CA GLY A 346 -9.82 -32.35 -25.50
C GLY A 346 -10.08 -33.82 -25.83
N GLY A 347 -9.32 -34.42 -26.75
CA GLY A 347 -9.40 -35.84 -27.18
C GLY A 347 -9.25 -36.94 -26.10
N SER A 348 -9.31 -36.59 -24.81
CA SER A 348 -9.49 -37.51 -23.68
C SER A 348 -10.92 -37.49 -23.10
N THR A 349 -11.79 -36.60 -23.57
CA THR A 349 -13.20 -36.65 -23.24
C THR A 349 -13.89 -37.67 -24.14
N ARG A 350 -14.65 -38.59 -23.52
CA ARG A 350 -15.62 -39.45 -24.22
C ARG A 350 -16.68 -38.64 -25.01
N TRP A 351 -16.68 -37.33 -24.82
CA TRP A 351 -17.63 -36.34 -25.34
C TRP A 351 -17.28 -35.82 -26.73
N GLY A 352 -16.00 -35.74 -27.11
CA GLY A 352 -15.55 -35.27 -28.44
C GLY A 352 -15.87 -36.20 -29.64
N ARG A 353 -16.71 -37.22 -29.44
CA ARG A 353 -17.13 -38.16 -30.51
C ARG A 353 -18.58 -38.63 -30.41
N ALA A 354 -19.39 -38.04 -29.54
CA ALA A 354 -20.82 -38.32 -29.52
C ALA A 354 -21.52 -37.30 -30.41
N SER A 355 -21.76 -37.65 -31.67
CA SER A 355 -22.88 -37.04 -32.38
C SER A 355 -24.12 -37.29 -31.53
N PHE A 356 -24.70 -36.24 -30.94
CA PHE A 356 -25.87 -36.36 -30.09
C PHE A 356 -27.00 -36.99 -30.92
N PRO A 357 -27.56 -38.14 -30.50
CA PRO A 357 -28.64 -38.76 -31.24
C PRO A 357 -29.94 -37.99 -30.93
N GLY A 358 -30.31 -37.07 -31.82
CA GLY A 358 -31.57 -36.33 -31.75
C GLY A 358 -31.60 -34.99 -32.48
N GLU A 359 -30.45 -34.36 -32.74
CA GLU A 359 -30.37 -33.02 -33.35
C GLU A 359 -30.15 -33.08 -34.87
N ARG A 360 -30.92 -33.95 -35.54
CA ARG A 360 -31.06 -33.84 -36.99
C ARG A 360 -32.42 -33.21 -37.21
N GLU A 361 -32.41 -31.96 -37.67
CA GLU A 361 -33.57 -31.16 -38.07
C GLU A 361 -34.22 -30.39 -36.91
N GLU A 362 -33.60 -29.28 -36.49
CA GLU A 362 -34.22 -27.96 -36.27
C GLU A 362 -33.18 -27.02 -35.62
N GLU A 363 -32.84 -25.94 -36.32
CA GLU A 363 -31.96 -24.82 -35.92
C GLU A 363 -30.44 -25.14 -35.91
N GLU A 364 -29.82 -24.97 -37.08
CA GLU A 364 -28.39 -24.63 -37.23
C GLU A 364 -28.13 -23.24 -36.60
N GLU A 365 -28.19 -23.11 -35.28
CA GLU A 365 -27.43 -22.08 -34.59
C GLU A 365 -25.97 -22.57 -34.60
N GLU A 366 -25.14 -21.98 -35.46
CA GLU A 366 -23.68 -22.15 -35.41
C GLU A 366 -23.22 -21.79 -33.99
N GLU A 367 -23.13 -22.78 -33.10
CA GLU A 367 -22.58 -22.57 -31.77
C GLU A 367 -21.08 -22.27 -31.93
N ASP A 368 -20.75 -20.98 -31.98
CA ASP A 368 -19.39 -20.48 -32.17
C ASP A 368 -18.42 -21.14 -31.18
N GLU A 369 -17.48 -21.94 -31.70
CA GLU A 369 -16.37 -22.54 -30.95
C GLU A 369 -15.62 -21.50 -30.11
N ASP A 370 -15.62 -20.25 -30.59
CA ASP A 370 -15.06 -19.06 -29.95
C ASP A 370 -15.76 -18.68 -28.64
N GLN A 371 -17.08 -18.91 -28.53
CA GLN A 371 -17.84 -18.64 -27.31
C GLN A 371 -17.60 -19.72 -26.25
N ARG A 372 -17.18 -20.93 -26.63
CA ARG A 372 -16.82 -21.99 -25.67
C ARG A 372 -15.37 -21.90 -25.19
N ASN A 373 -14.51 -21.17 -25.89
CA ASN A 373 -13.09 -21.02 -25.58
C ASN A 373 -12.82 -19.79 -24.69
N LEU A 374 -12.36 -20.04 -23.46
CA LEU A 374 -12.03 -18.98 -22.48
C LEU A 374 -10.95 -18.00 -22.97
N TYR A 375 -9.94 -18.49 -23.69
CA TYR A 375 -8.88 -17.63 -24.25
C TYR A 375 -9.47 -16.68 -25.30
N GLN A 376 -10.37 -17.18 -26.15
CA GLN A 376 -10.99 -16.37 -27.19
C GLN A 376 -11.91 -15.30 -26.60
N GLN A 377 -12.66 -15.62 -25.54
CA GLN A 377 -13.49 -14.65 -24.82
C GLN A 377 -12.71 -13.52 -24.13
N LEU A 378 -11.47 -13.78 -23.66
CA LEU A 378 -10.69 -12.82 -22.86
C LEU A 378 -9.59 -12.10 -23.65
N VAL A 379 -9.01 -12.75 -24.66
CA VAL A 379 -7.86 -12.25 -25.44
C VAL A 379 -8.19 -12.17 -26.93
N GLY A 380 -8.97 -13.11 -27.44
CA GLY A 380 -9.20 -13.30 -28.87
C GLY A 380 -10.23 -12.38 -29.52
N LYS A 381 -11.02 -11.63 -28.73
CA LYS A 381 -12.03 -10.70 -29.25
C LYS A 381 -11.40 -9.65 -30.17
N THR A 382 -11.93 -9.52 -31.37
CA THR A 382 -11.36 -8.71 -32.47
C THR A 382 -11.82 -7.25 -32.49
N HIS A 383 -12.39 -6.73 -31.39
CA HIS A 383 -12.81 -5.33 -31.36
C HIS A 383 -11.62 -4.43 -31.03
N ASP A 384 -11.20 -3.63 -32.01
CA ASP A 384 -10.06 -2.71 -31.93
C ASP A 384 -10.22 -1.60 -30.86
N ASP A 385 -11.43 -1.43 -30.29
CA ASP A 385 -11.77 -0.41 -29.29
C ASP A 385 -12.03 -0.97 -27.86
N GLU A 386 -11.87 -2.28 -27.64
CA GLU A 386 -12.13 -2.90 -26.33
C GLU A 386 -10.91 -2.89 -25.38
N GLU A 387 -11.20 -2.83 -24.07
CA GLU A 387 -10.23 -2.97 -22.99
C GLU A 387 -9.38 -4.24 -23.19
N CYS A 388 -8.05 -4.07 -23.28
CA CYS A 388 -7.11 -5.17 -23.47
C CYS A 388 -6.89 -5.90 -22.14
N PHE A 389 -7.90 -6.63 -21.67
CA PHE A 389 -7.91 -7.48 -20.46
C PHE A 389 -6.78 -7.18 -19.46
N VAL A 390 -5.86 -8.12 -19.22
CA VAL A 390 -4.76 -7.98 -18.26
C VAL A 390 -3.74 -6.90 -18.68
N LEU A 391 -3.61 -6.58 -19.97
CA LEU A 391 -2.59 -5.64 -20.45
C LEU A 391 -2.88 -4.20 -20.02
N ASP A 392 -4.14 -3.81 -19.93
CA ASP A 392 -4.54 -2.49 -19.43
C ASP A 392 -4.10 -2.31 -17.97
N ALA A 393 -4.35 -3.32 -17.13
CA ALA A 393 -3.89 -3.29 -15.74
C ALA A 393 -2.35 -3.32 -15.63
N LEU A 394 -1.66 -4.08 -16.49
CA LEU A 394 -0.19 -4.12 -16.51
C LEU A 394 0.45 -2.79 -16.94
N GLU A 395 -0.23 -2.00 -17.77
CA GLU A 395 0.26 -0.69 -18.23
C GLU A 395 0.37 0.35 -17.11
N HIS A 396 -0.39 0.18 -16.03
CA HIS A 396 -0.33 1.05 -14.85
C HIS A 396 0.88 0.77 -13.95
N LEU A 397 1.64 -0.29 -14.22
CA LEU A 397 2.83 -0.67 -13.46
C LEU A 397 4.09 -0.07 -14.08
N ALA A 398 5.05 0.31 -13.24
CA ALA A 398 6.34 0.77 -13.74
C ALA A 398 7.14 -0.41 -14.33
N GLY A 399 7.99 -0.14 -15.33
CA GLY A 399 8.85 -1.16 -15.93
C GLY A 399 9.75 -1.87 -14.90
N SER A 400 10.13 -1.19 -13.81
CA SER A 400 10.88 -1.77 -12.68
C SER A 400 10.12 -2.89 -11.97
N ASP A 401 8.80 -2.75 -11.83
CA ASP A 401 7.95 -3.75 -11.16
C ASP A 401 7.72 -4.97 -12.06
N LEU A 402 7.71 -4.75 -13.38
CA LEU A 402 7.57 -5.80 -14.40
C LEU A 402 8.88 -6.54 -14.70
N HIS A 403 10.03 -5.94 -14.40
CA HIS A 403 11.35 -6.42 -14.78
C HIS A 403 11.62 -7.87 -14.34
N GLN A 404 11.16 -8.26 -13.15
CA GLN A 404 11.36 -9.62 -12.65
C GLN A 404 10.54 -10.68 -13.42
N PHE A 405 9.51 -10.26 -14.15
CA PHE A 405 8.66 -11.11 -14.98
C PHE A 405 9.02 -11.08 -16.47
N ARG A 406 10.09 -10.36 -16.87
CA ARG A 406 10.47 -10.17 -18.29
C ARG A 406 10.53 -11.46 -19.12
N GLU A 407 11.10 -12.53 -18.57
CA GLU A 407 11.23 -13.82 -19.26
C GLU A 407 9.85 -14.47 -19.47
N LYS A 408 8.97 -14.35 -18.47
CA LYS A 408 7.59 -14.83 -18.58
C LYS A 408 6.80 -14.00 -19.58
N LEU A 409 6.91 -12.68 -19.55
CA LEU A 409 6.24 -11.79 -20.50
C LEU A 409 6.69 -12.07 -21.94
N ARG A 410 7.98 -12.34 -22.17
CA ARG A 410 8.51 -12.74 -23.48
C ARG A 410 7.96 -14.09 -23.95
N ALA A 411 7.89 -15.08 -23.05
CA ALA A 411 7.28 -16.37 -23.36
C ALA A 411 5.78 -16.24 -23.68
N LEU A 412 5.07 -15.37 -22.95
CA LEU A 412 3.66 -15.07 -23.21
C LEU A 412 3.48 -14.36 -24.56
N LEU A 413 4.34 -13.41 -24.92
CA LEU A 413 4.30 -12.75 -26.23
C LEU A 413 4.38 -13.77 -27.35
N HIS A 414 5.40 -14.62 -27.33
CA HIS A 414 5.57 -15.67 -28.34
C HIS A 414 4.36 -16.60 -28.41
N LYS A 415 3.79 -16.96 -27.26
CA LYS A 415 2.61 -17.83 -27.20
C LYS A 415 1.35 -17.17 -27.75
N ASN A 416 1.14 -15.87 -27.49
CA ASN A 416 0.00 -15.13 -28.02
C ASN A 416 0.11 -14.90 -29.54
N GLU A 417 1.33 -14.76 -30.08
CA GLU A 417 1.58 -14.75 -31.53
C GLU A 417 1.17 -16.09 -32.17
N VAL A 418 1.56 -17.21 -31.56
CA VAL A 418 1.19 -18.57 -32.03
C VAL A 418 -0.32 -18.80 -31.93
N ASN A 419 -0.94 -18.34 -30.84
CA ASN A 419 -2.38 -18.43 -30.60
C ASN A 419 -3.21 -17.42 -31.43
N ARG A 420 -2.58 -16.65 -32.33
CA ARG A 420 -3.23 -15.65 -33.20
C ARG A 420 -4.06 -14.60 -32.44
N ALA A 421 -3.54 -14.08 -31.33
CA ALA A 421 -4.15 -12.94 -30.65
C ALA A 421 -4.34 -11.74 -31.59
N PRO A 422 -5.30 -10.84 -31.32
CA PRO A 422 -5.49 -9.61 -32.08
C PRO A 422 -4.20 -8.78 -32.16
N ARG A 423 -3.98 -8.12 -33.29
CA ARG A 423 -2.73 -7.37 -33.55
C ARG A 423 -2.50 -6.26 -32.51
N ALA A 424 -3.57 -5.57 -32.10
CA ALA A 424 -3.52 -4.55 -31.05
C ALA A 424 -2.99 -5.12 -29.72
N TYR A 425 -3.49 -6.30 -29.32
CA TYR A 425 -3.07 -7.01 -28.12
C TYR A 425 -1.58 -7.39 -28.16
N ILE A 426 -1.11 -7.94 -29.28
CA ILE A 426 0.30 -8.32 -29.47
C ILE A 426 1.21 -7.09 -29.38
N LEU A 427 0.85 -5.98 -30.04
CA LEU A 427 1.62 -4.74 -30.00
C LEU A 427 1.73 -4.16 -28.59
N LYS A 428 0.63 -4.19 -27.82
CA LYS A 428 0.60 -3.73 -26.44
C LYS A 428 1.46 -4.60 -25.53
N LEU A 429 1.35 -5.92 -25.63
CA LEU A 429 2.20 -6.86 -24.88
C LEU A 429 3.69 -6.69 -25.23
N ALA A 430 4.02 -6.47 -26.50
CA ALA A 430 5.40 -6.20 -26.91
C ALA A 430 5.94 -4.88 -26.33
N ALA A 431 5.11 -3.85 -26.17
CA ALA A 431 5.49 -2.61 -25.50
C ALA A 431 5.81 -2.83 -24.01
N LEU A 432 4.98 -3.62 -23.30
CA LEU A 432 5.21 -3.98 -21.90
C LEU A 432 6.51 -4.79 -21.72
N VAL A 433 6.81 -5.73 -22.63
CA VAL A 433 8.09 -6.48 -22.61
C VAL A 433 9.28 -5.53 -22.73
N ARG A 434 9.25 -4.59 -23.69
CA ARG A 434 10.34 -3.60 -23.86
C ARG A 434 10.49 -2.71 -22.63
N ALA A 435 9.39 -2.29 -22.01
CA ALA A 435 9.42 -1.49 -20.79
C ALA A 435 10.07 -2.26 -19.62
N ALA A 436 9.72 -3.53 -19.45
CA ALA A 436 10.30 -4.41 -18.44
C ALA A 436 11.80 -4.67 -18.66
N GLU A 437 12.25 -4.82 -19.91
CA GLU A 437 13.67 -5.00 -20.25
C GLU A 437 14.49 -3.72 -20.09
N SER A 438 13.92 -2.56 -20.41
CA SER A 438 14.62 -1.27 -20.34
C SER A 438 14.87 -0.82 -18.90
N ALA A 439 14.05 -1.27 -17.94
CA ALA A 439 14.18 -0.91 -16.54
C ALA A 439 15.48 -1.43 -15.89
N SER A 440 16.07 -2.53 -16.39
CA SER A 440 17.37 -3.06 -15.91
C SER A 440 18.52 -2.06 -16.13
N SER A 441 18.46 -1.29 -17.22
CA SER A 441 19.55 -0.41 -17.66
C SER A 441 19.64 0.87 -16.81
N MET A 442 18.54 1.28 -16.19
CA MET A 442 18.47 2.48 -15.32
C MET A 442 18.92 2.19 -13.89
N SER A 443 18.72 0.98 -13.37
CA SER A 443 19.15 0.62 -12.00
C SER A 443 20.66 0.47 -11.82
N ILE A 444 21.43 0.33 -12.92
CA ILE A 444 22.90 0.19 -12.85
C ILE A 444 23.62 1.54 -12.69
N LEU A 445 22.96 2.67 -12.95
CA LEU A 445 23.55 4.01 -12.81
C LEU A 445 23.27 4.69 -11.46
N GLY A 446 22.47 4.08 -10.59
CA GLY A 446 21.96 4.69 -9.37
C GLY A 446 22.23 3.90 -8.09
N GLN A 447 23.42 3.33 -7.90
CA GLN A 447 23.89 2.88 -6.57
C GLN A 447 25.40 2.59 -6.60
N LYS A 448 26.21 3.64 -6.62
CA LYS A 448 27.65 3.53 -6.37
C LYS A 448 27.86 3.37 -4.87
N ARG A 449 27.85 2.13 -4.36
CA ARG A 449 28.42 1.81 -3.05
C ARG A 449 29.89 2.27 -3.05
N PRO A 450 30.32 3.18 -2.17
CA PRO A 450 31.74 3.40 -1.97
C PRO A 450 32.25 2.22 -1.13
N ALA A 451 33.04 1.35 -1.74
CA ALA A 451 33.90 0.44 -0.99
C ALA A 451 34.97 1.29 -0.30
N THR A 452 34.92 1.39 1.04
CA THR A 452 36.01 1.95 1.81
C THR A 452 37.11 0.89 1.91
N ALA A 453 38.06 0.96 0.99
CA ALA A 453 39.36 0.32 1.14
C ALA A 453 40.16 1.12 2.19
N THR A 454 40.44 0.49 3.33
CA THR A 454 41.35 1.02 4.33
C THR A 454 42.79 0.86 3.83
N CYS A 455 43.34 1.92 3.25
CA CYS A 455 44.77 2.04 3.02
C CYS A 455 45.43 2.64 4.27
N SER A 456 46.04 1.81 5.10
CA SER A 456 47.04 2.27 6.07
C SER A 456 48.36 2.48 5.33
N ARG A 457 48.85 3.73 5.29
CA ARG A 457 50.17 4.10 4.75
C ARG A 457 50.96 4.86 5.82
N GLY A 458 52.01 4.22 6.30
CA GLY A 458 53.23 4.78 6.86
C GLY A 458 54.25 3.64 6.77
N GLY A 459 55.35 3.69 6.03
CA GLY A 459 56.21 4.79 5.66
C GLY A 459 57.52 4.59 6.40
N ASP A 460 58.48 3.85 5.84
CA ASP A 460 59.89 4.27 5.88
C ASP A 460 60.85 3.56 4.92
N THR A 461 61.77 4.39 4.46
CA THR A 461 63.07 4.31 3.76
C THR A 461 63.83 2.99 3.46
N LYS A 462 64.08 2.81 2.15
CA LYS A 462 65.30 2.41 1.40
C LYS A 462 66.55 1.87 2.13
N ARG A 463 66.98 0.64 1.77
CA ARG A 463 68.39 0.24 1.51
C ARG A 463 68.44 -0.96 0.53
N THR A 464 68.77 -0.75 -0.74
CA THR A 464 69.96 -1.22 -1.51
C THR A 464 69.51 -1.18 -2.98
N ARG A 465 70.24 -0.79 -4.01
CA ARG A 465 71.63 -0.40 -4.28
C ARG A 465 71.57 0.69 -5.34
#